data_AF-A0A9E6W084-F1
#
_entry.id   AF-A0A9E6W084-F1
#
_cell.length_a   1.000
_cell.length_b   1.000
_cell.length_c   1.000
_cell.angle_alpha   90.00
_cell.angle_beta   90.00
_cell.angle_gamma   90.00
#
_symmetry.space_group_name_H-M   'P 1'
#
loop_
_entity.id
_entity.type
_entity.pdbx_description
1 polymer ?
#
loop_
_entity_poly.entity_id
_entity_poly.type
_entity_poly.pdbx_seq_one_letter_code
_entity_poly.pdbx_strand_id
1 'polypeptide(L)'
;MARRCELTGKGVLTGNNVSHAKNRNRRRFLPNVQEVRLMSEALGRSFSLKVSASALRSVEHNGGLDKFLLKSRDTDLSLQARRVKRDIKKATATA
;
A
#
# COMPACT_ATOMS: atom_id res chain seq x y z
N MET A 1 -4.12 11.98 11.22
CA MET A 1 -4.11 10.69 10.50
C MET A 1 -2.71 10.35 9.99
N ALA A 2 -2.23 9.12 10.20
CA ALA A 2 -0.95 8.68 9.64
C ALA A 2 -1.09 8.43 8.13
N ARG A 3 -0.36 9.19 7.30
CA ARG A 3 -0.26 8.93 5.85
C ARG A 3 0.62 7.70 5.62
N ARG A 4 0.05 6.50 5.79
CA ARG A 4 0.69 5.22 5.51
C ARG A 4 -0.07 4.50 4.40
N CYS A 5 0.66 3.89 3.47
CA CYS A 5 0.10 3.01 2.45
C CYS A 5 -0.25 1.66 3.06
N GLU A 6 -1.45 1.16 2.79
CA GLU A 6 -1.93 -0.12 3.34
C GLU A 6 -1.34 -1.36 2.66
N LEU A 7 -0.92 -1.22 1.39
CA LEU A 7 -0.34 -2.31 0.60
C LEU A 7 1.17 -2.48 0.75
N THR A 8 1.91 -1.43 1.11
CA THR A 8 3.39 -1.43 1.09
C THR A 8 4.01 -0.88 2.37
N GLY A 9 3.22 -0.44 3.34
CA GLY A 9 3.71 0.12 4.60
C GLY A 9 4.42 1.48 4.48
N LYS A 10 4.59 2.03 3.27
CA LYS A 10 5.27 3.31 3.02
C LYS A 10 4.66 4.41 3.89
N GLY A 11 5.47 4.96 4.78
CA GLY A 11 5.08 5.99 5.74
C GLY A 11 5.78 7.32 5.51
N VAL A 12 5.53 8.24 6.43
CA VAL A 12 6.19 9.54 6.46
C VAL A 12 7.65 9.37 6.87
N LEU A 13 8.57 9.94 6.09
CA LEU A 13 9.97 10.05 6.46
C LEU A 13 10.24 11.43 7.07
N THR A 14 11.22 11.51 7.97
CA THR A 14 11.68 12.78 8.53
C THR A 14 13.11 13.03 8.09
N GLY A 15 13.45 14.29 7.84
CA GLY A 15 14.81 14.68 7.48
C GLY A 15 14.97 16.19 7.57
N ASN A 16 15.96 16.71 6.86
CA ASN A 16 16.28 18.13 6.83
C ASN A 16 16.20 18.68 5.40
N ASN A 17 15.75 19.91 5.26
CA ASN A 17 16.11 20.74 4.13
C ASN A 17 17.50 21.33 4.40
N VAL A 18 18.43 21.19 3.46
CA VAL A 18 19.82 21.62 3.60
C VAL A 18 20.09 22.69 2.55
N SER A 19 20.43 23.91 2.99
CA SER A 19 20.80 24.99 2.07
C SER A 19 22.24 24.81 1.55
N HIS A 20 22.63 25.63 0.57
CA HIS A 20 24.02 25.70 0.10
C HIS A 20 25.03 25.99 1.23
N ALA A 21 24.63 26.82 2.21
CA ALA A 21 25.42 27.10 3.42
C ALA A 21 25.36 25.98 4.48
N LYS A 22 24.73 24.83 4.17
CA LYS A 22 24.51 23.69 5.07
C LYS A 22 23.64 24.00 6.30
N ASN A 23 22.79 25.03 6.24
CA ASN A 23 21.79 25.27 7.28
C ASN A 23 20.70 24.20 7.18
N ARG A 24 20.41 23.52 8.31
CA ARG A 24 19.53 22.35 8.36
C ARG A 24 18.20 22.68 9.02
N ASN A 25 17.11 22.66 8.26
CA ASN A 25 15.76 22.88 8.77
C ASN A 25 14.96 21.58 8.74
N ARG A 26 14.29 21.20 9.83
CA ARG A 26 13.50 19.95 9.90
C ARG A 26 12.36 19.96 8.88
N ARG A 27 12.21 18.88 8.12
CA ARG A 27 11.11 18.66 7.16
C ARG A 27 10.57 17.24 7.26
N ARG A 28 9.30 17.07 6.89
CA ARG A 28 8.63 15.78 6.70
C ARG A 28 8.46 15.49 5.21
N PHE A 29 8.78 14.28 4.78
CA PHE A 29 8.51 13.77 3.44
C PHE A 29 7.26 12.91 3.47
N LEU A 30 6.17 13.42 2.90
CA LEU A 30 4.88 12.74 2.89
C LEU A 30 4.75 11.90 1.62
N PRO A 31 4.35 10.62 1.72
CA PRO A 31 3.96 9.85 0.55
C PRO A 31 2.67 10.41 -0.06
N ASN A 32 2.56 10.35 -1.39
CA ASN A 32 1.31 10.65 -2.10
C ASN A 32 0.35 9.46 -1.94
N VAL A 33 -0.47 9.51 -0.88
CA VAL A 33 -1.48 8.49 -0.54
C VAL A 33 -2.84 9.00 -0.98
N GLN A 34 -3.58 8.14 -1.69
CA GLN A 34 -4.92 8.39 -2.20
C GLN A 34 -5.86 7.28 -1.74
N GLU A 35 -7.13 7.61 -1.52
CA GLU A 35 -8.17 6.62 -1.26
C GLU A 35 -8.67 6.09 -2.60
N VAL A 36 -8.47 4.80 -2.86
CA VAL A 36 -8.82 4.16 -4.13
C VAL A 36 -9.63 2.90 -3.86
N ARG A 37 -10.61 2.62 -4.72
CA ARG A 37 -11.35 1.36 -4.73
C ARG A 37 -10.67 0.39 -5.70
N LEU A 38 -10.28 -0.77 -5.18
CA LEU A 38 -9.70 -1.85 -5.96
C LEU A 38 -10.62 -3.06 -5.92
N MET A 39 -10.86 -3.68 -7.07
CA MET A 39 -11.69 -4.87 -7.19
C MET A 39 -10.83 -6.13 -7.01
N SER A 40 -11.35 -7.08 -6.24
CA SER A 40 -10.82 -8.44 -6.14
C SER A 40 -11.68 -9.36 -7.02
N GLU A 41 -11.04 -10.08 -7.94
CA GLU A 41 -11.69 -11.02 -8.83
C GLU A 41 -12.04 -12.32 -8.09
N ALA A 42 -11.14 -12.79 -7.21
CA ALA A 42 -11.35 -14.01 -6.42
C ALA A 42 -12.51 -13.88 -5.43
N LEU A 43 -12.79 -12.67 -4.92
CA LEU A 43 -13.86 -12.42 -3.95
C LEU A 43 -15.09 -11.74 -4.57
N GLY A 44 -15.01 -11.24 -5.80
CA GLY A 44 -16.08 -10.48 -6.45
C GLY A 44 -16.48 -9.19 -5.72
N ARG A 45 -15.58 -8.62 -4.90
CA ARG A 45 -15.85 -7.45 -4.04
C ARG A 45 -14.84 -6.34 -4.27
N SER A 46 -15.28 -5.09 -4.08
CA SER A 46 -14.39 -3.93 -4.09
C SER A 46 -14.00 -3.51 -2.67
N PHE A 47 -12.73 -3.14 -2.50
CA PHE A 47 -12.18 -2.67 -1.23
C PHE A 47 -11.66 -1.25 -1.40
N SER A 48 -12.09 -0.34 -0.52
CA SER A 48 -11.52 1.00 -0.41
C SER A 48 -10.28 0.95 0.47
N LEU A 49 -9.12 1.25 -0.10
CA LEU A 49 -7.83 1.22 0.59
C LEU A 49 -7.08 2.54 0.42
N LYS A 50 -6.26 2.89 1.41
CA LYS A 50 -5.31 4.01 1.33
C LYS A 50 -4.03 3.54 0.66
N VAL A 51 -3.86 3.92 -0.61
CA VAL A 51 -2.78 3.42 -1.45
C VAL A 51 -1.88 4.54 -1.91
N SER A 52 -0.57 4.34 -1.85
CA SER A 52 0.40 5.26 -2.46
C SER A 52 0.38 5.14 -3.99
N ALA A 53 0.61 6.24 -4.69
CA ALA A 53 0.69 6.22 -6.16
C ALA A 53 1.72 5.19 -6.70
N SER A 54 2.84 4.99 -6.00
CA SER A 54 3.81 3.95 -6.37
C SER A 54 3.27 2.53 -6.22
N ALA A 55 2.43 2.29 -5.21
CA ALA A 55 1.85 0.98 -4.97
C ALA A 55 0.75 0.69 -5.99
N LEU A 56 -0.03 1.69 -6.43
CA LEU A 56 -0.99 1.53 -7.52
C LEU A 56 -0.32 1.02 -8.81
N ARG A 57 0.80 1.65 -9.20
CA ARG A 57 1.59 1.18 -10.36
C ARG A 57 2.07 -0.27 -10.20
N SER A 58 2.46 -0.67 -8.99
CA SER A 58 2.86 -2.06 -8.73
C SER A 58 1.70 -3.05 -8.77
N VAL A 59 0.50 -2.64 -8.35
CA VAL A 59 -0.72 -3.46 -8.44
C VAL A 59 -1.09 -3.70 -9.90
N GLU A 60 -1.06 -2.66 -10.72
CA GLU A 60 -1.32 -2.76 -12.18
C GLU A 60 -0.28 -3.63 -12.88
N HIS A 61 1.01 -3.42 -12.57
CA HIS A 61 2.09 -4.23 -13.14
C HIS A 61 1.99 -5.73 -12.79
N ASN A 62 1.53 -6.05 -11.58
CA ASN A 62 1.30 -7.44 -11.18
C ASN A 62 -0.02 -8.03 -11.70
N GLY A 63 -0.81 -7.25 -12.45
CA GLY A 63 -2.06 -7.70 -13.07
C GLY A 63 -3.22 -7.85 -12.08
N GLY A 64 -3.32 -6.97 -11.08
CA GLY A 64 -4.48 -6.86 -10.20
C GLY A 64 -4.16 -6.97 -8.70
N LEU A 65 -5.19 -6.68 -7.88
CA LEU A 65 -5.08 -6.70 -6.42
C LEU A 65 -4.71 -8.10 -5.90
N ASP A 66 -5.36 -9.13 -6.42
CA ASP A 66 -5.25 -10.48 -5.87
C ASP A 66 -3.85 -11.06 -6.07
N LYS A 67 -3.31 -10.94 -7.28
CA LYS A 67 -1.93 -11.35 -7.61
C LYS A 67 -0.90 -10.58 -6.78
N PHE A 68 -1.11 -9.27 -6.61
CA PHE A 68 -0.25 -8.44 -5.77
C PHE A 68 -0.26 -8.92 -4.30
N LEU A 69 -1.44 -9.19 -3.73
CA LEU A 69 -1.59 -9.61 -2.35
C LEU A 69 -1.00 -11.00 -2.10
N LEU A 70 -1.14 -11.94 -3.04
CA LEU A 70 -0.55 -13.27 -2.95
C LEU A 70 0.99 -13.23 -2.92
N LYS A 71 1.60 -12.35 -3.74
CA LYS A 71 3.07 -12.17 -3.83
C LYS A 71 3.66 -11.38 -2.66
N SER A 72 2.89 -10.45 -2.08
CA SER A 72 3.38 -9.51 -1.07
C SER A 72 3.68 -10.19 0.28
N ARG A 73 4.66 -9.66 1.02
CA ARG A 73 4.99 -10.14 2.38
C ARG A 73 4.02 -9.59 3.42
N ASP A 74 3.74 -10.39 4.44
CA ASP A 74 2.78 -10.05 5.50
C ASP A 74 3.22 -8.88 6.40
N THR A 75 4.52 -8.58 6.45
CA THR A 75 5.10 -7.47 7.21
C THR A 75 4.73 -6.10 6.66
N ASP A 76 4.55 -6.02 5.34
CA ASP A 76 4.41 -4.75 4.62
C ASP A 76 2.93 -4.36 4.47
N LEU A 77 2.03 -5.30 4.77
CA LEU A 77 0.59 -5.18 4.63
C LEU A 77 -0.04 -4.66 5.92
N SER A 78 -1.05 -3.79 5.78
CA SER A 78 -1.90 -3.37 6.89
C SER A 78 -2.75 -4.53 7.43
N LEU A 79 -3.29 -4.37 8.65
CA LEU A 79 -4.24 -5.33 9.22
C LEU A 79 -5.43 -5.63 8.29
N GLN A 80 -5.94 -4.62 7.58
CA GLN A 80 -7.02 -4.81 6.60
C GLN A 80 -6.54 -5.60 5.38
N ALA A 81 -5.39 -5.24 4.81
CA ALA A 81 -4.84 -5.94 3.65
C ALA A 81 -4.46 -7.40 3.97
N ARG A 82 -4.00 -7.69 5.19
CA ARG A 82 -3.76 -9.06 5.69
C ARG A 82 -5.04 -9.87 5.86
N ARG A 83 -6.17 -9.24 6.20
CA ARG A 83 -7.48 -9.91 6.23
C ARG A 83 -7.90 -10.31 4.82
N VAL A 84 -7.89 -9.36 3.89
CA VAL A 84 -8.23 -9.62 2.48
C VAL A 84 -7.33 -10.72 1.88
N LYS A 85 -6.03 -10.69 2.14
CA LYS A 85 -5.10 -11.75 1.69
C LYS A 85 -5.48 -13.14 2.22
N ARG A 86 -5.90 -13.25 3.48
CA ARG A 86 -6.36 -14.53 4.05
C ARG A 86 -7.65 -15.00 3.40
N ASP A 87 -8.57 -14.09 3.15
CA ASP A 87 -9.85 -14.40 2.52
C ASP A 87 -9.66 -14.87 1.07
N ILE A 88 -8.76 -14.21 0.31
CA ILE A 88 -8.36 -14.64 -1.03
C ILE A 88 -7.73 -16.03 -0.99
N LYS A 89 -6.77 -16.28 -0.08
CA LYS A 89 -6.14 -17.60 0.05
C LYS A 89 -7.14 -18.72 0.33
N LYS A 90 -8.16 -18.45 1.15
CA LYS A 90 -9.24 -19.40 1.41
C LYS A 90 -10.10 -19.63 0.18
N ALA A 91 -10.53 -18.57 -0.49
CA ALA A 91 -11.33 -18.66 -1.71
C ALA A 91 -10.62 -19.45 -2.82
N THR A 92 -9.32 -19.23 -2.99
CA THR A 92 -8.50 -19.96 -3.98
C THR A 92 -8.21 -21.41 -3.60
N ALA A 93 -8.36 -21.80 -2.33
CA ALA A 93 -8.12 -23.18 -1.88
C ALA A 93 -9.38 -24.05 -1.95
N THR A 94 -10.56 -23.43 -1.93
CA THR A 94 -11.85 -24.11 -2.04
C THR A 94 -12.27 -24.32 -3.51
N ALA A 95 -11.68 -23.57 -4.43
CA ALA A 95 -11.82 -23.75 -5.87
C ALA A 95 -10.77 -24.73 -6.41
#